data_AF-A0A915DGW8-F1
#
_entry.id   AF-A0A915DGW8-F1
#
_cell.length_a   1.000
_cell.length_b   1.000
_cell.length_c   1.000
_cell.angle_alpha   90.00
_cell.angle_beta   90.00
_cell.angle_gamma   90.00
#
_symmetry.space_group_name_H-M   'P 1'
#
loop_
_entity.id
_entity.type
_entity.pdbx_description
1 polymer ?
#
loop_
_entity_poly.entity_id
_entity_poly.type
_entity_poly.pdbx_seq_one_letter_code
_entity_poly.pdbx_strand_id
1 'polypeptide(L)'
;MHLVAANLWTWIRYILLEEKVMDEEIRQVFARDAEERNETSGSRKIYATHSKLHKCYGAECVLASMSEIMYTSIVEYSLIGAAVMFIVWKNIDQDREPKEYVKRKHHIRIDCSKTTTGLFLGLAFLAATFTSMAVFSGYTIMGQNQMAATVFGVTDIAQYLVAILGCCIAFWQMRLLRYHSHSQSHGSNNNNHGAGALSVISAEESCSSYGKSGHNPSQELLDMILLAFGMTGEMIYSVAGLLGLSGDWQPLSVVLLTVHITRIVQVGLQSCLIYIAGKLRIQGDHRLRKSQPGKQAITFLLLANVSMFLMNLLEAEKAGVSETVINFYGKKSWVFLVRSFSPLTIFYRFHSSVCLAEIWKNAYSWKE
;
A
#
# COMPACT_ATOMS: atom_id res chain seq x y z
N MET A 1 -13.15 4.61 -20.90
CA MET A 1 -14.21 4.66 -19.86
C MET A 1 -14.90 3.32 -19.61
N HIS A 2 -15.42 2.60 -20.60
CA HIS A 2 -16.07 1.30 -20.36
C HIS A 2 -15.18 0.30 -19.60
N LEU A 3 -13.90 0.16 -19.97
CA LEU A 3 -12.94 -0.70 -19.26
C LEU A 3 -12.73 -0.29 -17.78
N VAL A 4 -12.76 1.01 -17.47
CA VAL A 4 -12.66 1.49 -16.08
C VAL A 4 -13.91 1.06 -15.30
N ALA A 5 -15.10 1.27 -15.87
CA ALA A 5 -16.35 0.86 -15.26
C ALA A 5 -16.44 -0.66 -15.06
N ALA A 6 -15.98 -1.46 -16.03
CA ALA A 6 -15.97 -2.92 -15.92
C ALA A 6 -15.06 -3.42 -14.78
N ASN A 7 -13.87 -2.81 -14.62
CA ASN A 7 -12.96 -3.12 -13.53
C ASN A 7 -13.53 -2.72 -12.15
N LEU A 8 -14.07 -1.51 -12.04
CA LEU A 8 -14.74 -1.06 -10.80
C LEU A 8 -15.98 -1.91 -10.47
N TRP A 9 -16.75 -2.31 -11.48
CA TRP A 9 -17.88 -3.21 -11.30
C TRP A 9 -17.44 -4.59 -10.83
N THR A 10 -16.32 -5.11 -11.35
CA THR A 10 -15.76 -6.39 -10.91
C THR A 10 -15.41 -6.33 -9.43
N TRP A 11 -14.71 -5.27 -9.00
CA TRP A 11 -14.40 -5.04 -7.59
C TRP A 11 -15.66 -4.99 -6.70
N ILE A 12 -16.64 -4.16 -7.06
CA ILE A 12 -17.89 -4.01 -6.31
C ILE A 12 -18.67 -5.34 -6.27
N ARG A 13 -18.73 -6.06 -7.40
CA ARG A 13 -19.41 -7.35 -7.48
C ARG A 13 -18.79 -8.36 -6.52
N TYR A 14 -17.47 -8.38 -6.39
CA TYR A 14 -16.79 -9.28 -5.46
C TYR A 14 -17.12 -8.93 -3.99
N ILE A 15 -17.10 -7.64 -3.64
CA ILE A 15 -17.57 -7.18 -2.32
C ILE A 15 -19.01 -7.65 -2.03
N LEU A 16 -19.92 -7.52 -2.99
CA LEU A 16 -21.34 -7.87 -2.84
C LEU A 16 -21.63 -9.37 -2.92
N LEU A 17 -20.85 -10.15 -3.67
CA LEU A 17 -21.05 -11.59 -3.79
C LEU A 17 -20.84 -12.29 -2.46
N GLU A 18 -19.80 -11.90 -1.71
CA GLU A 18 -19.54 -12.49 -0.40
C GLU A 18 -20.50 -12.01 0.67
N GLU A 19 -21.04 -10.80 0.57
CA GLU A 19 -22.17 -10.39 1.41
C GLU A 19 -23.34 -11.37 1.27
N LYS A 20 -23.68 -11.77 0.04
CA LYS A 20 -24.74 -12.76 -0.22
C LYS A 20 -24.39 -14.16 0.29
N VAL A 21 -23.17 -14.62 0.05
CA VAL A 21 -22.71 -15.93 0.56
C VAL A 21 -22.76 -15.96 2.08
N MET A 22 -22.30 -14.89 2.76
CA MET A 22 -22.41 -14.77 4.22
C MET A 22 -23.85 -14.73 4.70
N ASP A 23 -24.74 -14.02 4.01
CA ASP A 23 -26.17 -13.99 4.35
C ASP A 23 -26.82 -15.37 4.25
N GLU A 24 -26.46 -16.14 3.23
CA GLU A 24 -26.91 -17.53 3.07
C GLU A 24 -26.35 -18.45 4.16
N GLU A 25 -25.05 -18.35 4.48
CA GLU A 25 -24.43 -19.12 5.58
C GLU A 25 -25.13 -18.83 6.91
N ILE A 26 -25.39 -17.57 7.21
CA ILE A 26 -26.03 -17.16 8.46
C ILE A 26 -27.48 -17.67 8.52
N ARG A 27 -28.22 -17.60 7.41
CA ARG A 27 -29.58 -18.17 7.32
C ARG A 27 -29.58 -19.69 7.55
N GLN A 28 -28.59 -20.41 7.02
CA GLN A 28 -28.47 -21.86 7.22
C GLN A 28 -28.18 -22.23 8.68
N VAL A 29 -27.35 -21.45 9.38
CA VAL A 29 -27.08 -21.65 10.82
C VAL A 29 -28.36 -21.45 11.63
N PHE A 30 -29.08 -20.35 11.42
CA PHE A 30 -30.33 -20.09 12.14
C PHE A 30 -31.45 -21.09 11.80
N ALA A 31 -31.49 -21.61 10.56
CA ALA A 31 -32.42 -22.66 10.18
C ALA A 31 -32.14 -23.98 10.95
N ARG A 32 -30.87 -24.35 11.11
CA ARG A 32 -30.46 -25.51 11.91
C ARG A 32 -30.77 -25.34 13.40
N ASP A 33 -30.49 -24.17 13.98
CA ASP A 33 -30.81 -23.88 15.39
C ASP A 33 -32.32 -23.88 15.67
N ALA A 34 -33.14 -23.59 14.65
CA ALA A 34 -34.59 -23.68 14.72
C ALA A 34 -35.09 -25.13 14.62
N GLU A 35 -34.44 -25.98 13.82
CA GLU A 35 -34.70 -27.42 13.77
C GLU A 35 -34.31 -28.12 15.09
N GLU A 36 -33.13 -27.80 15.67
CA GLU A 36 -32.70 -28.38 16.95
C GLU A 36 -33.61 -28.01 18.13
N ARG A 37 -34.27 -26.84 18.09
CA ARG A 37 -35.25 -26.44 19.11
C ARG A 37 -36.59 -27.17 19.03
N ASN A 38 -36.93 -27.77 17.89
CA ASN A 38 -38.14 -28.58 17.73
C ASN A 38 -37.94 -30.06 18.11
N GLU A 39 -36.69 -30.52 18.27
CA GLU A 39 -36.36 -31.91 18.63
C GLU A 39 -36.05 -32.11 20.13
N THR A 40 -36.57 -31.30 21.04
CA THR A 40 -36.57 -31.64 22.48
C THR A 40 -37.64 -32.69 22.81
N SER A 41 -37.44 -33.93 22.35
CA SER A 41 -37.96 -35.14 23.01
C SER A 41 -37.26 -36.41 22.49
N GLY A 42 -35.94 -36.55 22.71
CA GLY A 42 -35.28 -37.82 22.45
C GLY A 42 -33.76 -37.82 22.56
N SER A 43 -33.25 -38.29 23.71
CA SER A 43 -31.87 -38.73 23.95
C SER A 43 -30.71 -37.76 23.68
N ARG A 44 -30.20 -37.19 24.79
CA ARG A 44 -28.82 -36.67 24.88
C ARG A 44 -27.81 -37.69 24.37
N LYS A 45 -27.18 -37.43 23.23
CA LYS A 45 -25.78 -37.81 22.98
C LYS A 45 -24.97 -36.54 22.76
N ILE A 46 -24.21 -36.23 23.80
CA ILE A 46 -23.14 -35.24 23.83
C ILE A 46 -22.11 -35.63 22.77
N TYR A 47 -21.99 -34.84 21.71
CA TYR A 47 -20.74 -34.58 21.00
C TYR A 47 -20.71 -33.12 20.57
N ALA A 48 -20.06 -32.31 21.40
CA ALA A 48 -19.47 -31.07 20.97
C ALA A 48 -18.33 -31.39 20.00
N THR A 49 -18.37 -30.91 18.76
CA THR A 49 -17.16 -30.39 18.07
C THR A 49 -17.56 -29.49 16.90
N HIS A 50 -17.01 -28.29 16.94
CA HIS A 50 -16.77 -27.35 15.86
C HIS A 50 -16.68 -27.96 14.45
N SER A 51 -17.25 -27.19 13.51
CA SER A 51 -16.78 -27.00 12.14
C SER A 51 -16.83 -28.21 11.21
N LYS A 52 -17.24 -27.99 9.97
CA LYS A 52 -17.04 -28.95 8.89
C LYS A 52 -15.55 -29.30 8.81
N LEU A 53 -15.13 -30.41 9.42
CA LEU A 53 -13.94 -31.13 8.99
C LEU A 53 -14.32 -31.82 7.66
N HIS A 54 -14.39 -31.03 6.58
CA HIS A 54 -14.28 -31.62 5.26
C HIS A 54 -12.87 -32.23 5.23
N LYS A 55 -12.78 -33.56 5.37
CA LYS A 55 -11.54 -34.31 5.12
C LYS A 55 -11.22 -34.13 3.66
N CYS A 56 -10.51 -33.06 3.39
CA CYS A 56 -10.16 -32.66 2.07
C CYS A 56 -8.89 -33.43 1.67
N TYR A 57 -8.96 -34.17 0.58
CA TYR A 57 -7.90 -35.07 0.14
C TYR A 57 -7.24 -34.57 -1.15
N GLY A 58 -5.90 -34.55 -1.16
CA GLY A 58 -5.11 -34.33 -2.37
C GLY A 58 -5.33 -32.97 -3.02
N ALA A 59 -5.63 -32.98 -4.32
CA ALA A 59 -5.70 -31.77 -5.15
C ALA A 59 -6.83 -30.81 -4.73
N GLU A 60 -7.95 -31.29 -4.18
CA GLU A 60 -9.06 -30.42 -3.76
C GLU A 60 -8.66 -29.43 -2.67
N CYS A 61 -7.74 -29.80 -1.77
CA CYS A 61 -7.24 -28.91 -0.71
C CYS A 61 -6.32 -27.84 -1.23
N VAL A 62 -5.46 -28.25 -2.16
CA VAL A 62 -4.56 -27.34 -2.83
C VAL A 62 -5.37 -26.36 -3.69
N LEU A 63 -6.37 -26.85 -4.42
CA LEU A 63 -7.28 -26.04 -5.24
C LEU A 63 -8.12 -25.07 -4.39
N ALA A 64 -8.64 -25.51 -3.25
CA ALA A 64 -9.38 -24.63 -2.33
C ALA A 64 -8.49 -23.51 -1.79
N SER A 65 -7.29 -23.83 -1.30
CA SER A 65 -6.34 -22.81 -0.82
C SER A 65 -5.83 -21.88 -1.91
N MET A 66 -5.73 -22.35 -3.16
CA MET A 66 -5.36 -21.50 -4.30
C MET A 66 -6.52 -20.62 -4.76
N SER A 67 -7.77 -21.06 -4.60
CA SER A 67 -8.95 -20.27 -4.97
C SER A 67 -9.10 -18.98 -4.15
N GLU A 68 -8.74 -19.05 -2.87
CA GLU A 68 -8.62 -17.93 -1.93
C GLU A 68 -7.62 -16.87 -2.43
N ILE A 69 -6.40 -17.30 -2.77
CA ILE A 69 -5.36 -16.41 -3.32
C ILE A 69 -5.78 -15.83 -4.69
N MET A 70 -6.46 -16.63 -5.53
CA MET A 70 -6.97 -16.14 -6.81
C MET A 70 -8.05 -15.08 -6.62
N TYR A 71 -8.91 -15.24 -5.60
CA TYR A 71 -9.95 -14.28 -5.28
C TYR A 71 -9.37 -12.91 -4.94
N THR A 72 -8.44 -12.88 -3.98
CA THR A 72 -7.75 -11.64 -3.57
C THR A 72 -7.02 -11.02 -4.76
N SER A 73 -6.31 -11.84 -5.54
CA SER A 73 -5.61 -11.39 -6.75
C SER A 73 -6.53 -10.76 -7.80
N ILE A 74 -7.74 -11.29 -8.01
CA ILE A 74 -8.71 -10.72 -8.97
C ILE A 74 -9.23 -9.37 -8.47
N VAL A 75 -9.52 -9.25 -7.17
CA VAL A 75 -9.94 -8.00 -6.55
C VAL A 75 -8.86 -6.93 -6.73
N GLU A 76 -7.61 -7.23 -6.40
CA GLU A 76 -6.47 -6.32 -6.59
C GLU A 76 -6.24 -5.95 -8.06
N TYR A 77 -6.28 -6.96 -8.94
CA TYR A 77 -6.15 -6.76 -10.37
C TYR A 77 -7.19 -5.76 -10.89
N SER A 78 -8.44 -5.87 -10.44
CA SER A 78 -9.51 -5.00 -10.89
C SER A 78 -9.32 -3.55 -10.41
N LEU A 79 -8.84 -3.33 -9.19
CA LEU A 79 -8.53 -1.98 -8.68
C LEU A 79 -7.36 -1.34 -9.43
N ILE A 80 -6.23 -2.06 -9.57
CA ILE A 80 -5.07 -1.58 -10.31
C ILE A 80 -5.43 -1.36 -11.78
N GLY A 81 -6.19 -2.28 -12.38
CA GLY A 81 -6.67 -2.21 -13.75
C GLY A 81 -7.56 -0.98 -13.99
N ALA A 82 -8.48 -0.67 -13.08
CA ALA A 82 -9.28 0.54 -13.15
C ALA A 82 -8.41 1.81 -13.13
N ALA A 83 -7.43 1.88 -12.22
CA ALA A 83 -6.52 3.02 -12.12
C ALA A 83 -5.65 3.19 -13.37
N VAL A 84 -5.02 2.12 -13.86
CA VAL A 84 -4.18 2.14 -15.07
C VAL A 84 -5.01 2.53 -16.30
N MET A 85 -6.19 1.96 -16.48
CA MET A 85 -7.07 2.31 -17.60
C MET A 85 -7.55 3.76 -17.54
N PHE A 86 -7.77 4.29 -16.33
CA PHE A 86 -8.12 5.69 -16.14
C PHE A 86 -6.95 6.63 -16.47
N ILE A 87 -5.73 6.30 -16.05
CA ILE A 87 -4.50 7.01 -16.43
C ILE A 87 -4.33 7.02 -17.95
N VAL A 88 -4.43 5.86 -18.60
CA VAL A 88 -4.31 5.74 -20.06
C VAL A 88 -5.38 6.58 -20.76
N TRP A 89 -6.65 6.49 -20.32
CA TRP A 89 -7.74 7.27 -20.90
C TRP A 89 -7.51 8.78 -20.78
N LYS A 90 -7.06 9.27 -19.61
CA LYS A 90 -6.74 10.69 -19.40
C LYS A 90 -5.56 11.17 -20.24
N ASN A 91 -4.60 10.29 -20.51
CA ASN A 91 -3.41 10.63 -21.30
C ASN A 91 -3.65 10.62 -22.83
N ILE A 92 -4.76 10.04 -23.31
CA ILE A 92 -5.07 9.99 -24.75
C ILE A 92 -5.48 11.38 -25.28
N ASP A 93 -6.10 12.21 -24.44
CA ASP A 93 -6.73 13.48 -24.85
C ASP A 93 -5.79 14.70 -24.79
N GLN A 94 -4.53 14.50 -24.40
CA GLN A 94 -3.52 15.56 -24.45
C GLN A 94 -2.90 15.60 -25.83
N ASP A 95 -3.38 16.53 -26.66
CA ASP A 95 -2.88 16.85 -27.99
C ASP A 95 -1.34 16.77 -28.02
N ARG A 96 -0.86 15.74 -28.71
CA ARG A 96 0.54 15.67 -29.10
C ARG A 96 0.70 16.68 -30.23
N GLU A 97 1.02 17.92 -29.88
CA GLU A 97 1.80 18.79 -30.78
C GLU A 97 2.88 17.89 -31.43
N PRO A 98 2.97 17.83 -32.76
CA PRO A 98 3.92 16.96 -33.45
C PRO A 98 5.33 17.45 -33.16
N LYS A 99 5.86 17.05 -32.01
CA LYS A 99 7.27 17.20 -31.69
C LYS A 99 7.99 16.30 -32.66
N GLU A 100 8.64 16.95 -33.62
CA GLU A 100 9.70 16.41 -34.46
C GLU A 100 10.39 15.27 -33.70
N TYR A 101 10.38 14.06 -34.29
CA TYR A 101 10.91 12.85 -33.67
C TYR A 101 12.43 13.00 -33.53
N VAL A 102 12.87 13.77 -32.54
CA VAL A 102 14.25 13.73 -32.08
C VAL A 102 14.35 12.38 -31.40
N LYS A 103 14.99 11.45 -32.11
CA LYS A 103 15.38 10.13 -31.64
C LYS A 103 16.30 10.31 -30.42
N ARG A 104 15.72 10.63 -29.26
CA ARG A 104 16.40 10.54 -27.97
C ARG A 104 16.73 9.07 -27.82
N LYS A 105 18.00 8.72 -28.03
CA LYS A 105 18.56 7.45 -27.56
C LYS A 105 18.36 7.43 -26.05
N HIS A 106 17.20 6.95 -25.61
CA HIS A 106 16.88 6.75 -24.21
C HIS A 106 17.57 5.46 -23.77
N HIS A 107 18.90 5.45 -23.81
CA HIS A 107 19.65 4.44 -23.09
C HIS A 107 19.51 4.81 -21.62
N ILE A 108 18.45 4.31 -20.97
CA ILE A 108 18.35 4.34 -19.51
C ILE A 108 19.52 3.49 -19.01
N ARG A 109 20.70 4.11 -18.83
CA ARG A 109 21.75 3.51 -18.04
C ARG A 109 21.25 3.54 -16.61
N ILE A 110 20.74 2.40 -16.15
CA ILE A 110 20.46 2.16 -14.75
C ILE A 110 21.84 2.04 -14.07
N ASP A 111 22.49 3.18 -13.81
CA ASP A 111 23.76 3.23 -13.11
C ASP A 111 23.51 2.94 -11.62
N CYS A 112 23.53 1.65 -11.28
CA CYS A 112 23.29 1.15 -9.92
C CYS A 112 24.43 1.50 -8.94
N SER A 113 25.58 1.95 -9.41
CA SER A 113 26.78 2.16 -8.57
C SER A 113 26.56 3.12 -7.38
N LYS A 114 25.55 4.00 -7.45
CA LYS A 114 25.20 4.92 -6.36
C LYS A 114 24.03 4.45 -5.49
N THR A 115 23.37 3.36 -5.86
CA THR A 115 22.18 2.80 -5.19
C THR A 115 22.40 1.40 -4.64
N THR A 116 23.59 0.82 -4.80
CA THR A 116 23.91 -0.56 -4.39
C THR A 116 23.59 -0.84 -2.92
N THR A 117 23.92 0.06 -2.00
CA THR A 117 23.62 -0.11 -0.57
C THR A 117 22.12 -0.16 -0.31
N GLY A 118 21.35 0.80 -0.85
CA GLY A 118 19.89 0.81 -0.71
C GLY A 118 19.22 -0.41 -1.36
N LEU A 119 19.77 -0.87 -2.50
CA LEU A 119 19.32 -2.08 -3.18
C LEU A 119 19.57 -3.32 -2.32
N PHE A 120 20.79 -3.51 -1.80
CA PHE A 120 21.12 -4.67 -0.96
C PHE A 120 20.29 -4.70 0.32
N LEU A 121 20.13 -3.55 0.98
CA LEU A 121 19.35 -3.43 2.21
C LEU A 121 17.85 -3.72 1.95
N GLY A 122 17.33 -3.29 0.80
CA GLY A 122 15.97 -3.61 0.39
C GLY A 122 15.77 -5.07 -0.01
N LEU A 123 16.75 -5.70 -0.67
CA LEU A 123 16.72 -7.13 -0.99
C LEU A 123 16.82 -7.99 0.28
N ALA A 124 17.63 -7.58 1.25
CA ALA A 124 17.69 -8.23 2.56
C ALA A 124 16.34 -8.12 3.30
N PHE A 125 15.70 -6.94 3.24
CA PHE A 125 14.36 -6.74 3.79
C PHE A 125 13.30 -7.63 3.11
N LEU A 126 13.36 -7.76 1.78
CA LEU A 126 12.50 -8.66 1.02
C LEU A 126 12.71 -10.13 1.42
N ALA A 127 13.96 -10.58 1.53
CA ALA A 127 14.29 -11.94 1.95
C ALA A 127 13.81 -12.24 3.39
N ALA A 128 13.97 -11.28 4.31
CA ALA A 128 13.46 -11.39 5.68
C ALA A 128 11.93 -11.47 5.72
N THR A 129 11.25 -10.72 4.86
CA THR A 129 9.79 -10.76 4.70
C THR A 129 9.32 -12.15 4.26
N PHE A 130 9.92 -12.71 3.20
CA PHE A 130 9.59 -14.06 2.74
C PHE A 130 9.89 -15.14 3.78
N THR A 131 10.97 -14.99 4.54
CA THR A 131 11.31 -15.92 5.62
C THR A 131 10.26 -15.85 6.73
N SER A 132 9.83 -14.66 7.11
CA SER A 132 8.79 -14.47 8.14
C SER A 132 7.45 -15.04 7.70
N MET A 133 7.06 -14.84 6.44
CA MET A 133 5.87 -15.46 5.83
C MET A 133 5.94 -17.00 5.83
N ALA A 134 7.11 -17.58 5.54
CA ALA A 134 7.31 -19.03 5.60
C ALA A 134 7.16 -19.56 7.03
N VAL A 135 7.70 -18.85 8.02
CA VAL A 135 7.54 -19.20 9.45
C VAL A 135 6.08 -19.12 9.87
N PHE A 136 5.36 -18.05 9.49
CA PHE A 136 3.93 -17.89 9.74
C PHE A 136 3.11 -19.05 9.14
N SER A 137 3.37 -19.39 7.88
CA SER A 137 2.73 -20.51 7.19
C SER A 137 3.03 -21.84 7.89
N GLY A 138 4.27 -22.04 8.36
CA GLY A 138 4.66 -23.20 9.17
C GLY A 138 3.84 -23.35 10.45
N TYR A 139 3.73 -22.28 11.25
CA TYR A 139 2.91 -22.31 12.48
C TYR A 139 1.43 -22.53 12.21
N THR A 140 0.91 -22.00 11.10
CA THR A 140 -0.48 -22.21 10.67
C THR A 140 -0.73 -23.69 10.35
N ILE A 141 0.19 -24.35 9.63
CA ILE A 141 0.10 -25.78 9.32
C ILE A 141 0.14 -26.64 10.59
N MET A 142 0.90 -26.21 11.61
CA MET A 142 0.99 -26.90 12.90
C MET A 142 -0.24 -26.69 13.80
N GLY A 143 -1.24 -25.91 13.37
CA GLY A 143 -2.46 -25.63 14.14
C GLY A 143 -2.26 -24.68 15.33
N GLN A 144 -1.10 -24.02 15.42
CA GLN A 144 -0.78 -23.06 16.50
C GLN A 144 -1.18 -21.63 16.10
N ASN A 145 -2.48 -21.39 15.92
CA ASN A 145 -3.00 -20.14 15.36
C ASN A 145 -2.64 -18.88 16.17
N GLN A 146 -2.58 -18.96 17.50
CA GLN A 146 -2.19 -17.81 18.34
C GLN A 146 -0.71 -17.43 18.16
N MET A 147 0.17 -18.44 18.06
CA MET A 147 1.59 -18.21 17.80
C MET A 147 1.82 -17.65 16.40
N ALA A 148 1.10 -18.19 15.41
CA ALA A 148 1.12 -17.67 14.04
C ALA A 148 0.71 -16.19 14.00
N ALA A 149 -0.41 -15.82 14.62
CA ALA A 149 -0.89 -14.44 14.67
C ALA A 149 0.09 -13.49 15.41
N THR A 150 0.76 -13.99 16.44
CA THR A 150 1.79 -13.22 17.17
C THR A 150 3.03 -12.99 16.31
N VAL A 151 3.53 -14.04 15.63
CA VAL A 151 4.67 -13.93 14.71
C VAL A 151 4.36 -12.95 13.58
N PHE A 152 3.14 -13.02 13.04
CA PHE A 152 2.66 -12.07 12.03
C PHE A 152 2.68 -10.63 12.57
N GLY A 153 2.04 -10.37 13.70
CA GLY A 153 1.99 -9.02 14.27
C GLY A 153 3.38 -8.45 14.62
N VAL A 154 4.30 -9.27 15.12
CA VAL A 154 5.69 -8.85 15.38
C VAL A 154 6.43 -8.54 14.08
N THR A 155 6.22 -9.34 13.04
CA THR A 155 6.82 -9.12 11.71
C THR A 155 6.35 -7.79 11.12
N ASP A 156 5.04 -7.54 11.15
CA ASP A 156 4.43 -6.30 10.69
C ASP A 156 5.00 -5.08 11.42
N ILE A 157 5.05 -5.13 12.76
CA ILE A 157 5.64 -4.05 13.57
C ILE A 157 7.09 -3.80 13.16
N ALA A 158 7.90 -4.86 13.04
CA ALA A 158 9.30 -4.73 12.63
C ALA A 158 9.44 -4.10 11.24
N GLN A 159 8.62 -4.54 10.28
CA GLN A 159 8.59 -3.99 8.93
C GLN A 159 8.20 -2.50 8.91
N TYR A 160 7.14 -2.12 9.63
CA TYR A 160 6.70 -0.72 9.70
C TYR A 160 7.73 0.15 10.40
N LEU A 161 8.37 -0.30 11.50
CA LEU A 161 9.42 0.45 12.19
C LEU A 161 10.64 0.71 11.28
N VAL A 162 11.08 -0.32 10.56
CA VAL A 162 12.19 -0.21 9.60
C VAL A 162 11.82 0.73 8.45
N ALA A 163 10.57 0.68 7.95
CA ALA A 163 10.08 1.59 6.93
C ALA A 163 9.96 3.04 7.43
N ILE A 164 9.53 3.26 8.68
CA ILE A 164 9.49 4.57 9.34
C ILE A 164 10.90 5.16 9.41
N LEU A 165 11.89 4.37 9.87
CA LEU A 165 13.28 4.78 9.90
C LEU A 165 13.78 5.16 8.50
N GLY A 166 13.47 4.35 7.49
CA GLY A 166 13.75 4.65 6.09
C GLY A 166 13.14 5.97 5.63
N CYS A 167 11.88 6.24 5.99
CA CYS A 167 11.19 7.49 5.67
C CYS A 167 11.86 8.69 6.35
N CYS A 168 12.20 8.58 7.63
CA CYS A 168 12.92 9.64 8.37
C CYS A 168 14.30 9.94 7.77
N ILE A 169 15.06 8.90 7.41
CA ILE A 169 16.37 9.05 6.73
C ILE A 169 16.20 9.71 5.36
N ALA A 170 15.22 9.28 4.56
CA ALA A 170 14.92 9.87 3.26
C ALA A 170 14.55 11.35 3.40
N PHE A 171 13.65 11.67 4.34
CA PHE A 171 13.30 13.06 4.66
C PHE A 171 14.51 13.89 5.02
N TRP A 172 15.35 13.40 5.93
CA TRP A 172 16.54 14.11 6.39
C TRP A 172 17.51 14.39 5.23
N GLN A 173 17.79 13.38 4.40
CA GLN A 173 18.71 13.52 3.27
C GLN A 173 18.13 14.42 2.16
N MET A 174 16.82 14.37 1.93
CA MET A 174 16.15 15.14 0.88
C MET A 174 15.96 16.62 1.23
N ARG A 175 16.09 17.03 2.50
CA ARG A 175 16.10 18.45 2.89
C ARG A 175 17.19 19.27 2.20
N LEU A 176 18.24 18.62 1.70
CA LEU A 176 19.31 19.27 0.94
C LEU A 176 18.89 19.64 -0.49
N LEU A 177 17.78 19.07 -0.99
CA LEU A 177 17.24 19.35 -2.31
C LEU A 177 16.40 20.63 -2.25
N ARG A 178 16.44 21.43 -3.33
CA ARG A 178 15.65 22.67 -3.43
C ARG A 178 14.29 22.38 -4.06
N TYR A 179 13.30 23.17 -3.67
CA TYR A 179 11.99 23.15 -4.29
C TYR A 179 12.10 23.63 -5.75
N HIS A 180 11.41 22.96 -6.66
CA HIS A 180 11.32 23.45 -8.04
C HIS A 180 10.38 24.66 -8.09
N SER A 181 10.92 25.86 -7.88
CA SER A 181 10.20 27.10 -8.19
C SER A 181 10.11 27.23 -9.71
N HIS A 182 8.89 27.32 -10.23
CA HIS A 182 8.63 27.74 -11.62
C HIS A 182 8.85 29.25 -11.71
N SER A 183 10.11 29.68 -11.62
CA SER A 183 10.50 31.07 -11.88
C SER A 183 11.05 31.17 -13.29
N GLN A 184 10.28 31.85 -14.14
CA GLN A 184 10.75 32.40 -15.41
C GLN A 184 12.05 33.19 -15.18
N SER A 185 13.08 32.91 -15.97
CA SER A 185 14.21 33.83 -16.16
C SER A 185 14.16 34.32 -17.60
N HIS A 186 13.42 35.40 -17.83
CA HIS A 186 13.83 36.34 -18.89
C HIS A 186 15.11 37.01 -18.39
N GLY A 187 16.14 36.99 -19.23
CA GLY A 187 17.49 37.37 -18.85
C GLY A 187 17.61 38.78 -18.27
N SER A 188 18.44 38.90 -17.25
CA SER A 188 19.29 40.07 -17.09
C SER A 188 20.54 39.69 -16.32
N ASN A 189 21.69 40.04 -16.90
CA ASN A 189 22.98 40.08 -16.23
C ASN A 189 22.84 40.86 -14.91
N ASN A 190 23.34 40.30 -13.80
CA ASN A 190 24.30 41.02 -12.97
C ASN A 190 24.91 40.14 -11.88
N ASN A 191 26.20 40.35 -11.68
CA ASN A 191 27.03 39.82 -10.60
C ASN A 191 26.48 40.23 -9.22
N ASN A 192 26.34 39.29 -8.28
CA ASN A 192 27.01 39.38 -6.98
C ASN A 192 26.75 38.19 -6.04
N HIS A 193 27.85 37.82 -5.38
CA HIS A 193 28.10 37.08 -4.15
C HIS A 193 26.96 36.81 -3.14
N GLY A 194 26.92 35.55 -2.66
CA GLY A 194 26.93 35.24 -1.21
C GLY A 194 25.60 35.11 -0.45
N ALA A 195 25.58 34.14 0.48
CA ALA A 195 24.55 33.76 1.46
C ALA A 195 23.31 33.03 0.89
N GLY A 196 22.86 31.87 1.37
CA GLY A 196 23.07 31.21 2.66
C GLY A 196 21.75 31.22 3.44
N ALA A 197 21.02 30.10 3.38
CA ALA A 197 20.00 29.63 4.31
C ALA A 197 19.07 30.67 4.99
N LEU A 198 17.80 30.74 4.55
CA LEU A 198 16.57 30.68 5.35
C LEU A 198 15.40 31.14 4.46
N SER A 199 14.53 30.22 4.07
CA SER A 199 13.16 30.55 3.66
C SER A 199 12.32 29.26 3.57
N VAL A 200 12.19 28.59 4.70
CA VAL A 200 10.99 27.79 4.98
C VAL A 200 10.17 28.70 5.90
N ILE A 201 8.89 28.87 5.62
CA ILE A 201 7.97 29.88 6.20
C ILE A 201 7.96 31.19 5.40
N SER A 202 7.41 31.13 4.18
CA SER A 202 6.38 32.07 3.72
C SER A 202 5.93 31.60 2.33
N ALA A 203 4.78 30.95 2.23
CA ALA A 203 4.19 30.56 0.96
C ALA A 203 2.68 30.72 1.06
N GLU A 204 2.22 31.96 1.09
CA GLU A 204 0.79 32.28 0.98
C GLU A 204 0.43 33.23 -0.16
N GLU A 205 1.37 33.78 -0.93
CA GLU A 205 1.01 34.62 -2.09
C GLU A 205 1.91 34.33 -3.28
N SER A 206 1.39 33.55 -4.25
CA SER A 206 1.55 33.75 -5.69
C SER A 206 0.97 32.54 -6.43
N CYS A 207 -0.36 32.51 -6.52
CA CYS A 207 -1.08 31.62 -7.41
C CYS A 207 -1.44 32.40 -8.67
N SER A 208 -0.61 32.33 -9.72
CA SER A 208 -1.00 32.44 -11.14
C SER A 208 0.25 32.58 -12.01
N SER A 209 0.71 31.49 -12.63
CA SER A 209 1.20 31.50 -14.02
C SER A 209 1.52 30.08 -14.47
N TYR A 210 0.85 29.66 -15.54
CA TYR A 210 0.96 28.36 -16.18
C TYR A 210 2.25 28.24 -17.03
N GLY A 211 2.95 27.11 -16.93
CA GLY A 211 3.50 26.46 -18.13
C GLY A 211 4.98 26.07 -18.13
N LYS A 212 5.22 24.76 -18.28
CA LYS A 212 6.43 24.05 -18.76
C LYS A 212 7.44 23.57 -17.71
N SER A 213 7.03 22.59 -16.90
CA SER A 213 7.89 21.45 -16.57
C SER A 213 7.43 20.23 -17.37
N GLY A 214 8.31 19.24 -17.59
CA GLY A 214 8.07 18.10 -18.48
C GLY A 214 7.08 17.05 -17.97
N HIS A 215 6.19 17.42 -17.05
CA HIS A 215 5.17 16.57 -16.45
C HIS A 215 3.85 17.36 -16.51
N ASN A 216 2.80 16.74 -17.05
CA ASN A 216 1.54 17.43 -17.24
C ASN A 216 0.87 17.61 -15.87
N PRO A 217 0.38 18.81 -15.50
CA PRO A 217 -0.24 19.07 -14.19
C PRO A 217 -1.43 18.14 -13.92
N SER A 218 -2.08 17.62 -14.96
CA SER A 218 -3.12 16.61 -14.88
C SER A 218 -2.63 15.24 -14.37
N GLN A 219 -1.37 14.87 -14.64
CA GLN A 219 -0.76 13.62 -14.17
C GLN A 219 -0.38 13.73 -12.69
N GLU A 220 0.25 14.84 -12.27
CA GLU A 220 0.53 15.09 -10.84
C GLU A 220 -0.75 15.05 -10.01
N LEU A 221 -1.82 15.70 -10.49
CA LEU A 221 -3.13 15.67 -9.84
C LEU A 221 -3.68 14.25 -9.75
N LEU A 222 -3.54 13.46 -10.81
CA LEU A 222 -4.02 12.09 -10.86
C LEU A 222 -3.29 11.20 -9.85
N ASP A 223 -1.97 11.28 -9.79
CA ASP A 223 -1.17 10.51 -8.85
C ASP A 223 -1.48 10.88 -7.40
N MET A 224 -1.77 12.16 -7.13
CA MET A 224 -2.24 12.62 -5.82
C MET A 224 -3.62 12.06 -5.46
N ILE A 225 -4.56 12.04 -6.40
CA ILE A 225 -5.91 11.47 -6.17
C ILE A 225 -5.82 9.97 -5.89
N LEU A 226 -5.05 9.22 -6.69
CA LEU A 226 -4.88 7.78 -6.51
C LEU A 226 -4.17 7.46 -5.19
N LEU A 227 -3.16 8.24 -4.81
CA LEU A 227 -2.48 8.10 -3.53
C LEU A 227 -3.42 8.39 -2.34
N ALA A 228 -4.23 9.46 -2.45
CA ALA A 228 -5.20 9.81 -1.42
C ALA A 228 -6.32 8.75 -1.28
N PHE A 229 -6.77 8.17 -2.39
CA PHE A 229 -7.76 7.09 -2.38
C PHE A 229 -7.23 5.85 -1.63
N GLY A 230 -6.02 5.39 -1.96
CA GLY A 230 -5.37 4.29 -1.24
C GLY A 230 -5.13 4.61 0.23
N MET A 231 -4.60 5.80 0.54
CA MET A 231 -4.38 6.25 1.92
C MET A 231 -5.67 6.24 2.73
N THR A 232 -6.78 6.73 2.16
CA THR A 232 -8.06 6.81 2.85
C THR A 232 -8.56 5.41 3.22
N GLY A 233 -8.49 4.45 2.30
CA GLY A 233 -8.84 3.06 2.59
C GLY A 233 -7.96 2.44 3.67
N GLU A 234 -6.66 2.72 3.61
CA GLU A 234 -5.70 2.23 4.60
C GLU A 234 -5.90 2.83 5.99
N MET A 235 -6.28 4.10 6.09
CA MET A 235 -6.65 4.74 7.35
C MET A 235 -7.95 4.17 7.92
N ILE A 236 -8.99 3.98 7.10
CA ILE A 236 -10.26 3.40 7.54
C ILE A 236 -10.05 2.00 8.10
N TYR A 237 -9.30 1.14 7.39
CA TYR A 237 -9.03 -0.23 7.85
C TYR A 237 -8.22 -0.22 9.16
N SER A 238 -7.28 0.72 9.34
CA SER A 238 -6.48 0.81 10.57
C SER A 238 -7.31 1.29 11.76
N VAL A 239 -8.14 2.31 11.58
CA VAL A 239 -9.01 2.85 12.64
C VAL A 239 -10.06 1.81 13.06
N ALA A 240 -10.63 1.07 12.11
CA ALA A 240 -11.55 0.00 12.42
C ALA A 240 -10.91 -1.10 13.28
N GLY A 241 -9.67 -1.49 12.94
CA GLY A 241 -8.91 -2.43 13.76
C GLY A 241 -8.65 -1.92 15.18
N LEU A 242 -8.28 -0.64 15.33
CA LEU A 242 -8.08 -0.02 16.65
C LEU A 242 -9.36 -0.03 17.50
N LEU A 243 -10.49 0.36 16.91
CA LEU A 243 -11.77 0.39 17.62
C LEU A 243 -12.24 -1.01 17.99
N GLY A 244 -12.13 -1.97 17.07
CA GLY A 244 -12.57 -3.35 17.32
C GLY A 244 -11.73 -4.10 18.36
N LEU A 245 -10.47 -3.69 18.55
CA LEU A 245 -9.59 -4.24 19.58
C LEU A 245 -9.56 -3.39 20.85
N SER A 246 -10.23 -2.23 20.86
CA SER A 246 -10.23 -1.33 22.00
C SER A 246 -10.93 -1.98 23.20
N GLY A 247 -10.22 -2.06 24.32
CA GLY A 247 -10.74 -2.65 25.57
C GLY A 247 -10.32 -4.10 25.82
N ASP A 248 -9.63 -4.76 24.90
CA ASP A 248 -9.03 -6.08 25.11
C ASP A 248 -7.52 -5.97 25.36
N TRP A 249 -7.08 -6.41 26.53
CA TRP A 249 -5.70 -6.32 27.00
C TRP A 249 -4.95 -7.66 26.96
N GLN A 250 -5.49 -8.65 26.24
CA GLN A 250 -4.76 -9.87 25.91
C GLN A 250 -3.45 -9.54 25.16
N PRO A 251 -2.36 -10.30 25.36
CA PRO A 251 -1.07 -10.02 24.70
C PRO A 251 -1.17 -9.92 23.18
N LEU A 252 -1.97 -10.79 22.56
CA LEU A 252 -2.21 -10.77 21.12
C LEU A 252 -2.93 -9.49 20.68
N SER A 253 -3.98 -9.08 21.40
CA SER A 253 -4.74 -7.86 21.13
C SER A 253 -3.87 -6.60 21.26
N VAL A 254 -2.95 -6.57 22.24
CA VAL A 254 -1.96 -5.49 22.39
C VAL A 254 -0.98 -5.45 21.22
N VAL A 255 -0.50 -6.60 20.75
CA VAL A 255 0.36 -6.68 19.56
C VAL A 255 -0.38 -6.16 18.33
N LEU A 256 -1.61 -6.61 18.10
CA LEU A 256 -2.43 -6.17 16.95
C LEU A 256 -2.78 -4.68 17.02
N LEU A 257 -3.07 -4.15 18.21
CA LEU A 257 -3.28 -2.71 18.42
C LEU A 257 -2.01 -1.93 18.06
N THR A 258 -0.84 -2.44 18.46
CA THR A 258 0.46 -1.85 18.11
C THR A 258 0.73 -1.90 16.61
N VAL A 259 0.35 -2.98 15.91
CA VAL A 259 0.39 -3.07 14.43
C VAL A 259 -0.41 -1.92 13.81
N HIS A 260 -1.65 -1.71 14.23
CA HIS A 260 -2.48 -0.65 13.66
C HIS A 260 -1.93 0.76 13.94
N ILE A 261 -1.41 1.03 15.15
CA ILE A 261 -0.77 2.32 15.46
C ILE A 261 0.47 2.54 14.59
N THR A 262 1.38 1.57 14.54
CA THR A 262 2.62 1.67 13.77
C THR A 262 2.34 1.83 12.27
N ARG A 263 1.32 1.14 11.76
CA ARG A 263 0.85 1.30 10.38
C ARG A 263 0.33 2.70 10.07
N ILE A 264 -0.51 3.30 10.92
CA ILE A 264 -1.00 4.68 10.73
C ILE A 264 0.16 5.66 10.64
N VAL A 265 1.12 5.55 11.57
CA VAL A 265 2.33 6.39 11.59
C VAL A 265 3.15 6.20 10.32
N GLN A 266 3.37 4.95 9.92
CA GLN A 266 4.17 4.61 8.73
C GLN A 266 3.54 5.16 7.45
N VAL A 267 2.24 4.94 7.24
CA VAL A 267 1.51 5.38 6.04
C VAL A 267 1.44 6.90 5.98
N GLY A 268 1.18 7.56 7.12
CA GLY A 268 1.16 9.01 7.22
C GLY A 268 2.52 9.64 6.89
N LEU A 269 3.61 9.14 7.51
CA LEU A 269 4.97 9.63 7.24
C LEU A 269 5.39 9.39 5.78
N GLN A 270 5.13 8.19 5.23
CA GLN A 270 5.48 7.87 3.84
C GLN A 270 4.71 8.75 2.85
N SER A 271 3.42 8.99 3.09
CA SER A 271 2.62 9.85 2.21
C SER A 271 3.09 11.29 2.25
N CYS A 272 3.44 11.80 3.43
CA CYS A 272 4.06 13.11 3.59
C CYS A 272 5.39 13.19 2.81
N LEU A 273 6.21 12.13 2.87
CA LEU A 273 7.48 12.04 2.14
C LEU A 273 7.24 12.11 0.64
N ILE A 274 6.30 11.32 0.12
CA ILE A 274 5.98 11.28 -1.31
C ILE A 274 5.48 12.65 -1.78
N TYR A 275 4.58 13.28 -1.02
CA TYR A 275 4.06 14.61 -1.34
C TYR A 275 5.17 15.67 -1.44
N ILE A 276 6.06 15.71 -0.44
CA ILE A 276 7.15 16.70 -0.41
C ILE A 276 8.21 16.37 -1.47
N ALA A 277 8.68 15.12 -1.53
CA ALA A 277 9.73 14.69 -2.43
C ALA A 277 9.30 14.75 -3.91
N GLY A 278 8.02 14.60 -4.22
CA GLY A 278 7.46 14.81 -5.55
C GLY A 278 7.80 16.21 -6.11
N LYS A 279 7.85 17.21 -5.23
CA LYS A 279 8.10 18.63 -5.56
C LYS A 279 9.58 19.05 -5.51
N LEU A 280 10.47 18.17 -5.04
CA LEU A 280 11.90 18.45 -4.92
C LEU A 280 12.67 18.10 -6.21
N ARG A 281 13.64 18.95 -6.58
CA ARG A 281 14.56 18.71 -7.72
C ARG A 281 15.97 19.23 -7.41
N ILE A 282 16.99 18.64 -8.04
CA ILE A 282 18.36 19.18 -7.98
C ILE A 282 18.49 20.41 -8.89
N GLN A 283 18.87 21.55 -8.33
CA GLN A 283 19.22 22.76 -9.07
C GLN A 283 20.73 23.08 -8.98
N GLY A 284 21.37 23.22 -10.15
CA GLY A 284 22.61 23.98 -10.38
C GLY A 284 23.93 23.52 -9.73
N ASP A 285 23.91 22.70 -8.67
CA ASP A 285 25.12 22.39 -7.91
C ASP A 285 25.77 21.05 -8.29
N HIS A 286 26.96 21.12 -8.87
CA HIS A 286 27.74 19.96 -9.33
C HIS A 286 28.14 19.01 -8.18
N ARG A 287 28.32 19.50 -6.94
CA ARG A 287 28.68 18.66 -5.79
C ARG A 287 27.50 17.83 -5.31
N LEU A 288 26.33 18.45 -5.15
CA LEU A 288 25.07 17.75 -4.82
C LEU A 288 24.68 16.74 -5.91
N ARG A 289 24.93 17.06 -7.18
CA ARG A 289 24.76 16.14 -8.32
C ARG A 289 25.62 14.87 -8.18
N LYS A 290 26.87 15.01 -7.71
CA LYS A 290 27.75 13.86 -7.50
C LYS A 290 27.28 13.01 -6.32
N SER A 291 26.81 13.64 -5.24
CA SER A 291 26.40 12.97 -4.00
C SER A 291 25.02 12.29 -4.07
N GLN A 292 24.08 12.79 -4.89
CA GLN A 292 22.70 12.28 -5.02
C GLN A 292 22.03 11.94 -3.66
N PRO A 293 21.96 12.92 -2.73
CA PRO A 293 21.48 12.68 -1.36
C PRO A 293 20.02 12.21 -1.39
N GLY A 294 19.68 11.19 -0.59
CA GLY A 294 18.34 10.61 -0.54
C GLY A 294 18.12 9.45 -1.51
N LYS A 295 18.94 9.30 -2.57
CA LYS A 295 18.68 8.32 -3.62
C LYS A 295 18.72 6.87 -3.11
N GLN A 296 19.68 6.57 -2.24
CA GLN A 296 19.80 5.26 -1.60
C GLN A 296 18.60 4.96 -0.69
N ALA A 297 18.15 5.95 0.09
CA ALA A 297 17.01 5.82 0.97
C ALA A 297 15.70 5.58 0.18
N ILE A 298 15.51 6.30 -0.94
CA ILE A 298 14.36 6.05 -1.83
C ILE A 298 14.44 4.67 -2.49
N THR A 299 15.62 4.22 -2.94
CA THR A 299 15.78 2.86 -3.49
C THR A 299 15.42 1.80 -2.45
N PHE A 300 15.87 1.97 -1.21
CA PHE A 300 15.48 1.10 -0.11
C PHE A 300 13.96 1.11 0.12
N LEU A 301 13.35 2.30 0.22
CA LEU A 301 11.91 2.45 0.44
C LEU A 301 11.05 1.87 -0.67
N LEU A 302 11.53 1.91 -1.93
CA LEU A 302 10.87 1.27 -3.06
C LEU A 302 10.83 -0.24 -2.86
N LEU A 303 11.96 -0.87 -2.56
CA LEU A 303 12.02 -2.32 -2.28
C LEU A 303 11.24 -2.70 -1.03
N ALA A 304 11.27 -1.87 0.02
CA ALA A 304 10.50 -2.10 1.24
C ALA A 304 8.99 -2.05 0.96
N ASN A 305 8.51 -1.10 0.15
CA ASN A 305 7.10 -1.05 -0.26
C ASN A 305 6.69 -2.22 -1.14
N VAL A 306 7.54 -2.66 -2.06
CA VAL A 306 7.29 -3.89 -2.84
C VAL A 306 7.23 -5.11 -1.92
N SER A 307 8.08 -5.19 -0.90
CA SER A 307 8.07 -6.28 0.07
C SER A 307 6.77 -6.30 0.89
N MET A 308 6.33 -5.14 1.39
CA MET A 308 5.06 -4.99 2.12
C MET A 308 3.85 -5.25 1.20
N PHE A 309 3.90 -4.83 -0.06
CA PHE A 309 2.89 -5.15 -1.07
C PHE A 309 2.74 -6.67 -1.25
N LEU A 310 3.87 -7.39 -1.40
CA LEU A 310 3.86 -8.84 -1.56
C LEU A 310 3.36 -9.56 -0.30
N MET A 311 3.74 -9.08 0.88
CA MET A 311 3.24 -9.61 2.15
C MET A 311 1.72 -9.48 2.24
N ASN A 312 1.19 -8.27 2.00
CA ASN A 312 -0.25 -8.02 2.03
C ASN A 312 -1.00 -8.84 0.96
N LEU A 313 -0.42 -9.01 -0.23
CA LEU A 313 -1.03 -9.79 -1.31
C LEU A 313 -1.11 -11.29 -0.99
N LEU A 314 -0.05 -11.86 -0.41
CA LEU A 314 0.05 -13.30 -0.14
C LEU A 314 -0.69 -13.71 1.14
N GLU A 315 -0.97 -12.77 2.04
CA GLU A 315 -1.58 -13.05 3.34
C GLU A 315 -3.00 -12.48 3.52
N ALA A 316 -3.58 -11.89 2.47
CA ALA A 316 -4.86 -11.16 2.48
C ALA A 316 -6.08 -11.90 3.07
N GLU A 317 -6.00 -13.18 3.43
CA GLU A 317 -7.09 -13.93 4.07
C GLU A 317 -6.79 -14.59 5.42
N LYS A 318 -5.57 -14.49 5.98
CA LYS A 318 -5.23 -15.22 7.22
C LYS A 318 -5.30 -14.39 8.50
N ALA A 319 -5.27 -13.06 8.41
CA ALA A 319 -5.31 -12.17 9.56
C ALA A 319 -6.70 -11.52 9.69
N GLY A 320 -7.61 -12.12 10.47
CA GLY A 320 -8.92 -11.46 10.63
C GLY A 320 -9.98 -12.09 11.50
N VAL A 321 -9.72 -13.21 12.17
CA VAL A 321 -10.67 -13.75 13.16
C VAL A 321 -10.11 -13.50 14.55
N SER A 322 -9.84 -12.23 14.88
CA SER A 322 -9.89 -11.86 16.29
C SER A 322 -11.37 -11.86 16.66
N GLU A 323 -11.77 -12.87 17.41
CA GLU A 323 -13.14 -13.05 17.88
C GLU A 323 -13.66 -11.78 18.57
N THR A 324 -12.78 -11.05 19.25
CA THR A 324 -13.04 -9.73 19.86
C THR A 324 -13.59 -8.71 18.85
N VAL A 325 -12.96 -8.58 17.67
CA VAL A 325 -13.36 -7.59 16.66
C VAL A 325 -14.70 -7.97 16.02
N ILE A 326 -14.90 -9.27 15.78
CA ILE A 326 -16.15 -9.80 15.24
C ILE A 326 -17.29 -9.59 16.25
N ASN A 327 -17.03 -9.76 17.54
CA ASN A 327 -18.01 -9.51 18.60
C ASN A 327 -18.37 -8.03 18.71
N PHE A 328 -17.40 -7.14 18.46
CA PHE A 328 -17.62 -5.68 18.48
C PHE A 328 -18.45 -5.19 17.29
N TYR A 329 -18.06 -5.54 16.06
CA TYR A 329 -18.73 -5.04 14.84
C TYR A 329 -19.90 -5.91 14.37
N GLY A 330 -19.94 -7.17 14.77
CA GLY A 330 -20.74 -8.21 14.12
C GLY A 330 -20.03 -8.79 12.89
N LYS A 331 -20.19 -10.10 12.68
CA LYS A 331 -19.54 -10.85 11.58
C LYS A 331 -19.73 -10.19 10.21
N LYS A 332 -20.97 -9.79 9.87
CA LYS A 332 -21.30 -9.19 8.57
C LYS A 332 -20.56 -7.87 8.34
N SER A 333 -20.64 -6.95 9.30
CA SER A 333 -20.05 -5.62 9.17
C SER A 333 -18.52 -5.68 9.17
N TRP A 334 -17.91 -6.54 9.98
CA TRP A 334 -16.47 -6.75 9.97
C TRP A 334 -15.99 -7.27 8.62
N VAL A 335 -16.64 -8.30 8.09
CA VAL A 335 -16.24 -8.89 6.81
C VAL A 335 -16.43 -7.89 5.65
N PHE A 336 -17.54 -7.16 5.62
CA PHE A 336 -17.75 -6.08 4.64
C PHE A 336 -16.63 -5.03 4.70
N LEU A 337 -16.25 -4.62 5.90
CA LEU A 337 -15.18 -3.64 6.12
C LEU A 337 -13.83 -4.16 5.61
N VAL A 338 -13.42 -5.36 6.04
CA VAL A 338 -12.16 -5.97 5.61
C VAL A 338 -12.12 -6.09 4.09
N ARG A 339 -13.20 -6.57 3.46
CA ARG A 339 -13.22 -6.81 2.01
C ARG A 339 -13.31 -5.55 1.17
N SER A 340 -13.87 -4.47 1.72
CA SER A 340 -13.89 -3.17 1.05
C SER A 340 -12.56 -2.44 1.16
N PHE A 341 -11.90 -2.49 2.32
CA PHE A 341 -10.76 -1.61 2.63
C PHE A 341 -9.40 -2.31 2.67
N SER A 342 -9.34 -3.63 2.91
CA SER A 342 -8.07 -4.38 2.83
C SER A 342 -7.44 -4.26 1.43
N PRO A 343 -8.20 -4.38 0.32
CA PRO A 343 -7.62 -4.20 -1.01
C PRO A 343 -7.03 -2.82 -1.27
N LEU A 344 -7.63 -1.80 -0.66
CA LEU A 344 -7.12 -0.43 -0.78
C LEU A 344 -5.75 -0.25 -0.11
N THR A 345 -5.39 -1.10 0.86
CA THR A 345 -4.03 -1.12 1.42
C THR A 345 -3.01 -1.63 0.41
N ILE A 346 -3.33 -2.71 -0.29
CA ILE A 346 -2.46 -3.29 -1.32
C ILE A 346 -2.32 -2.29 -2.47
N PHE A 347 -3.44 -1.67 -2.88
CA PHE A 347 -3.44 -0.57 -3.84
C PHE A 347 -2.55 0.61 -3.42
N TYR A 348 -2.61 1.04 -2.16
CA TYR A 348 -1.72 2.09 -1.64
C TYR A 348 -0.24 1.69 -1.74
N ARG A 349 0.14 0.46 -1.37
CA ARG A 349 1.53 -0.03 -1.49
C ARG A 349 2.02 -0.08 -2.93
N PHE A 350 1.15 -0.50 -3.86
CA PHE A 350 1.45 -0.48 -5.28
C PHE A 350 1.66 0.96 -5.79
N HIS A 351 0.68 1.83 -5.58
CA HIS A 351 0.73 3.20 -6.13
C HIS A 351 1.83 4.05 -5.48
N SER A 352 2.05 3.92 -4.17
CA SER A 352 3.17 4.60 -3.50
C SER A 352 4.54 4.13 -4.00
N SER A 353 4.70 2.86 -4.41
CA SER A 353 5.91 2.37 -5.08
C SER A 353 6.11 3.03 -6.44
N VAL A 354 5.03 3.25 -7.21
CA VAL A 354 5.07 3.98 -8.48
C VAL A 354 5.51 5.43 -8.25
N CYS A 355 4.92 6.12 -7.28
CA CYS A 355 5.32 7.49 -6.93
C CYS A 355 6.79 7.57 -6.46
N LEU A 356 7.26 6.62 -5.65
CA LEU A 356 8.67 6.56 -5.22
C LEU A 356 9.62 6.30 -6.39
N ALA A 357 9.24 5.43 -7.34
CA ALA A 357 10.02 5.19 -8.56
C ALA A 357 10.10 6.45 -9.43
N GLU A 358 9.01 7.20 -9.52
CA GLU A 358 8.99 8.48 -10.22
C GLU A 358 9.86 9.53 -9.53
N ILE A 359 9.79 9.66 -8.21
CA ILE A 359 10.68 10.52 -7.43
C ILE A 359 12.14 10.13 -7.65
N TRP A 360 12.46 8.83 -7.59
CA TRP A 360 13.80 8.33 -7.83
C TRP A 360 14.34 8.70 -9.22
N LYS A 361 13.48 8.65 -10.24
CA LYS A 361 13.80 9.02 -11.62
C LYS A 361 13.94 10.53 -11.78
N ASN A 362 12.98 11.30 -11.28
CA ASN A 362 12.81 12.72 -11.58
C ASN A 362 13.64 13.62 -10.67
N ALA A 363 13.87 13.26 -9.40
CA ALA A 363 14.63 14.09 -8.46
C ALA A 363 16.07 14.38 -8.93
N TYR A 364 16.65 13.45 -9.72
CA TYR A 364 18.02 13.53 -10.23
C TYR A 364 18.11 13.63 -11.76
N SER A 365 16.97 13.71 -12.48
CA SER A 365 16.95 13.90 -13.93
C SER A 365 17.24 15.37 -14.28
N TRP A 366 18.08 15.60 -15.28
CA TRP A 366 18.39 16.93 -15.81
C TRP A 366 17.91 17.03 -17.26
N LYS A 367 17.35 18.19 -17.63
CA LYS A 367 17.23 18.60 -19.04
C LYS A 367 18.48 19.40 -19.36
N GLU A 368 19.37 18.83 -20.17
CA GLU A 368 20.42 19.59 -20.84
C GLU A 368 19.81 20.63 -21.79
#